data_AF-A0A948GY30-F1
#
_entry.id   AF-A0A948GY30-F1
#
_cell.length_a   1.000
_cell.length_b   1.000
_cell.length_c   1.000
_cell.angle_alpha   90.00
_cell.angle_beta   90.00
_cell.angle_gamma   90.00
#
_symmetry.space_group_name_H-M   'P 1'
#
loop_
_entity.id
_entity.type
_entity.pdbx_description
1 polymer ?
#
loop_
_entity_poly.entity_id
_entity_poly.type
_entity_poly.pdbx_seq_one_letter_code
_entity_poly.pdbx_strand_id
1 'polypeptide(L)'
;MSIARSEIKGIFFYRKAKLENERLIRQISLFNQKLNRANEAFLENRRLNALLSLKENSNFKCIASRVIGRDPDNWSSIVIIDKGTSSGIRNSYSCVNFLGLV
;
A
#
# COMPACT_ATOMS: atom_id res chain seq x y z
N MET A 1 48.99 29.12 24.27
CA MET A 1 48.45 28.05 23.39
C MET A 1 47.20 27.39 23.98
N SER A 2 46.08 28.11 24.15
CA SER A 2 44.83 27.52 24.72
C SER A 2 43.64 27.60 23.74
N ILE A 3 43.55 28.68 22.96
CA ILE A 3 42.44 28.96 22.04
C ILE A 3 42.33 27.93 20.90
N ALA A 4 43.47 27.52 20.33
CA ALA A 4 43.51 26.55 19.23
C ALA A 4 42.95 25.16 19.59
N ARG A 5 43.00 24.74 20.87
CA ARG A 5 42.44 23.43 21.30
C ARG A 5 40.90 23.45 21.38
N SER A 6 40.29 24.60 21.64
CA SER A 6 38.83 24.73 21.77
C SER A 6 38.13 24.71 20.41
N GLU A 7 38.67 25.45 19.45
CA GLU A 7 38.20 25.52 18.06
C GLU A 7 38.21 24.13 17.39
N ILE A 8 39.30 23.37 17.56
CA ILE A 8 39.45 22.03 17.01
C ILE A 8 38.39 21.08 17.59
N LYS A 9 38.14 21.14 18.92
CA LYS A 9 37.09 20.32 19.55
C LYS A 9 35.70 20.63 19.00
N GLY A 10 35.39 21.89 18.72
CA GLY A 10 34.12 22.31 18.11
C GLY A 10 33.90 21.71 16.72
N ILE A 11 34.93 21.75 15.86
CA ILE A 11 34.88 21.16 14.50
C ILE A 11 34.69 19.64 14.56
N PHE A 12 35.43 18.95 15.43
CA PHE A 12 35.27 17.51 15.62
C PHE A 12 33.89 17.14 16.15
N PHE A 13 33.36 17.91 17.10
CA PHE A 13 32.01 17.69 17.64
C PHE A 13 30.94 17.92 16.58
N TYR A 14 31.02 19.01 15.82
CA TYR A 14 30.10 19.30 14.73
C TYR A 14 30.12 18.21 13.66
N ARG A 15 31.31 17.75 13.25
CA ARG A 15 31.45 16.66 12.27
C ARG A 15 30.83 15.36 12.79
N LYS A 16 31.03 15.02 14.06
CA LYS A 16 30.42 13.83 14.68
C LYS A 16 28.89 13.96 14.73
N ALA A 17 28.37 15.11 15.15
CA ALA A 17 26.93 15.38 15.20
C ALA A 17 26.28 15.33 13.81
N LYS A 18 26.95 15.88 12.78
CA LYS A 18 26.48 15.82 11.39
C LYS A 18 26.42 14.38 10.88
N LEU A 19 27.46 13.59 11.12
CA LEU A 19 27.49 12.17 10.72
C LEU A 19 26.38 11.36 11.40
N GLU A 20 26.14 11.60 12.70
CA GLU A 20 25.05 10.90 13.40
C GLU A 20 23.68 11.35 12.87
N ASN A 21 23.49 12.63 12.55
CA ASN A 21 22.26 13.10 11.94
C ASN A 21 22.01 12.42 10.58
N GLU A 22 23.03 12.37 9.70
CA GLU A 22 22.94 11.65 8.42
C GLU A 22 22.68 10.13 8.61
N ARG A 23 23.21 9.53 9.68
CA ARG A 23 22.95 8.13 10.02
C ARG A 23 21.51 7.91 10.51
N LEU A 24 20.98 8.83 11.31
CA LEU A 24 19.61 8.79 11.83
C LEU A 24 18.59 9.01 10.71
N ILE A 25 18.82 10.00 9.84
CA ILE A 25 17.97 10.25 8.66
C ILE A 25 17.88 9.01 7.78
N ARG A 26 19.02 8.33 7.51
CA ARG A 26 19.03 7.09 6.73
C ARG A 26 18.25 5.97 7.42
N GLN A 27 18.38 5.82 8.73
CA GLN A 27 17.61 4.83 9.50
C GLN A 27 16.11 5.12 9.45
N ILE A 28 15.71 6.37 9.66
CA ILE A 28 14.30 6.79 9.57
C ILE A 28 13.74 6.49 8.18
N SER A 29 14.47 6.82 7.12
CA SER A 29 14.07 6.50 5.75
C SER A 29 13.90 4.99 5.55
N LEU A 30 14.83 4.18 6.04
CA LEU A 30 14.74 2.72 5.95
C LEU A 30 13.54 2.16 6.73
N PHE A 31 13.30 2.65 7.95
CA PHE A 31 12.17 2.22 8.77
C PHE A 31 10.84 2.63 8.16
N ASN A 32 10.74 3.85 7.61
CA ASN A 32 9.54 4.29 6.90
C ASN A 32 9.25 3.42 5.67
N GLN A 33 10.27 3.04 4.90
CA GLN A 33 10.08 2.09 3.79
C GLN A 33 9.59 0.72 4.27
N LYS A 34 10.13 0.20 5.37
CA LYS A 34 9.67 -1.06 5.96
C LYS A 34 8.22 -0.97 6.46
N LEU A 35 7.87 0.14 7.12
CA LEU A 35 6.51 0.40 7.59
C LEU A 35 5.51 0.46 6.43
N ASN A 36 5.86 1.17 5.34
CA ASN A 36 5.00 1.23 4.16
C ASN A 36 4.76 -0.16 3.56
N ARG A 37 5.82 -0.96 3.38
CA ARG A 37 5.67 -2.34 2.89
C ARG A 37 4.83 -3.23 3.81
N ALA A 38 5.00 -3.08 5.12
CA ALA A 38 4.20 -3.82 6.09
C ALA A 38 2.72 -3.42 6.04
N ASN A 39 2.44 -2.12 5.91
CA ASN A 39 1.08 -1.60 5.76
C ASN A 39 0.43 -2.08 4.46
N GLU A 40 1.15 -2.06 3.33
CA GLU A 40 0.67 -2.60 2.06
C GLU A 40 0.32 -4.09 2.17
N ALA A 41 1.21 -4.88 2.77
CA ALA A 41 0.97 -6.31 2.98
C ALA A 41 -0.23 -6.57 3.92
N PHE A 42 -0.39 -5.76 4.97
CA PHE A 42 -1.52 -5.85 5.88
C PHE A 42 -2.86 -5.51 5.19
N LEU A 43 -2.88 -4.45 4.38
CA LEU A 43 -4.06 -4.06 3.60
C LEU A 43 -4.43 -5.13 2.57
N GLU A 44 -3.44 -5.69 1.88
CA GLU A 44 -3.67 -6.78 0.93
C GLU A 44 -4.19 -8.04 1.64
N ASN A 45 -3.63 -8.38 2.81
CA ASN A 45 -4.13 -9.51 3.60
C ASN A 45 -5.58 -9.30 4.04
N ARG A 46 -5.94 -8.11 4.53
CA ARG A 46 -7.35 -7.76 4.83
C ARG A 46 -8.26 -7.92 3.61
N ARG A 47 -7.81 -7.44 2.45
CA ARG A 47 -8.57 -7.54 1.19
C ARG A 47 -8.77 -9.01 0.78
N LEU A 48 -7.73 -9.83 0.86
CA LEU A 48 -7.79 -11.26 0.56
C LEU A 48 -8.72 -12.00 1.53
N ASN A 49 -8.65 -11.69 2.83
CA ASN A 49 -9.56 -12.26 3.82
C ASN A 49 -11.02 -11.90 3.53
N ALA A 50 -11.31 -10.64 3.20
CA ALA A 50 -12.66 -10.22 2.83
C ALA A 50 -13.18 -10.97 1.59
N LEU A 51 -12.33 -11.17 0.57
CA LEU A 51 -12.69 -11.95 -0.62
C LEU A 51 -12.92 -13.43 -0.31
N LEU A 52 -12.12 -14.01 0.58
CA LEU A 52 -12.28 -15.40 1.02
C LEU A 52 -13.58 -15.56 1.81
N SER A 53 -13.85 -14.68 2.77
CA SER A 53 -15.09 -14.69 3.55
C SER A 53 -16.33 -14.51 2.66
N LEU A 54 -16.26 -13.69 1.61
CA LEU A 54 -17.34 -13.57 0.63
C LEU A 54 -17.60 -14.90 -0.08
N LYS A 55 -16.53 -15.60 -0.49
CA LYS A 55 -16.63 -16.89 -1.18
C LYS A 55 -17.17 -18.00 -0.26
N GLU A 56 -16.78 -18.02 1.01
CA GLU A 56 -17.20 -19.04 1.98
C GLU A 56 -18.65 -18.85 2.45
N ASN A 57 -19.10 -17.62 2.63
CA ASN A 57 -20.45 -17.32 3.12
C ASN A 57 -21.51 -17.20 2.03
N SER A 58 -21.13 -17.24 0.74
CA SER A 58 -22.09 -17.22 -0.36
C SER A 58 -22.52 -18.63 -0.75
N ASN A 59 -23.83 -18.90 -0.79
CA ASN A 59 -24.40 -20.11 -1.40
C ASN A 59 -24.22 -20.16 -2.94
N PHE A 60 -23.54 -19.17 -3.52
CA PHE A 60 -23.32 -19.00 -4.95
C PHE A 60 -21.84 -19.16 -5.29
N LYS A 61 -21.54 -19.60 -6.52
CA LYS A 61 -20.16 -19.67 -7.01
C LYS A 61 -19.68 -18.26 -7.40
N CYS A 62 -19.00 -17.58 -6.48
CA CYS A 62 -18.44 -16.26 -6.74
C CYS A 62 -17.09 -16.33 -7.49
N ILE A 63 -16.89 -15.41 -8.43
CA ILE A 63 -15.62 -15.21 -9.14
C ILE A 63 -15.04 -13.88 -8.66
N ALA A 64 -13.90 -13.92 -7.97
CA ALA A 64 -13.21 -12.71 -7.56
C ALA A 64 -12.55 -12.02 -8.77
N SER A 65 -12.80 -10.72 -8.91
CA SER A 65 -12.21 -9.86 -9.94
C SER A 65 -11.69 -8.56 -9.32
N ARG A 66 -10.74 -7.91 -10.00
CA ARG A 66 -10.17 -6.61 -9.62
C ARG A 66 -10.60 -5.55 -10.62
N VAL A 67 -11.00 -4.38 -10.12
CA VAL A 67 -11.22 -3.20 -10.95
C VAL A 67 -9.87 -2.68 -11.47
N ILE A 68 -9.71 -2.65 -12.79
CA ILE A 68 -8.50 -2.19 -13.50
C ILE A 68 -8.71 -0.87 -14.24
N GLY A 69 -9.95 -0.40 -14.33
CA GLY A 69 -10.29 0.89 -14.93
C GLY A 69 -11.59 1.44 -14.36
N ARG A 70 -11.66 2.76 -14.27
CA ARG A 70 -12.89 3.51 -14.00
C ARG A 70 -12.96 4.61 -15.05
N ASP A 71 -14.16 4.87 -15.55
CA ASP A 71 -14.38 6.00 -16.44
C ASP A 71 -14.08 7.31 -15.68
N PRO A 72 -13.20 8.20 -16.18
CA PRO A 72 -12.95 9.49 -15.54
C PRO A 72 -14.16 10.43 -15.58
N ASP A 73 -15.12 10.19 -16.48
CA ASP A 73 -16.36 10.96 -16.51
C ASP A 73 -17.28 10.53 -15.36
N ASN A 74 -17.45 11.42 -14.40
CA ASN A 74 -18.23 11.26 -13.15
C ASN A 74 -19.73 10.93 -13.35
N TRP A 75 -20.17 10.74 -14.60
CA TRP A 75 -21.53 10.39 -14.99
C TRP A 75 -21.70 8.93 -15.44
N SER A 76 -20.58 8.23 -15.65
CA SER A 76 -20.53 6.86 -16.16
C SER A 76 -20.15 5.93 -15.00
N SER A 77 -21.14 5.23 -14.43
CA SER A 77 -20.90 4.22 -13.37
C SER A 77 -20.27 2.93 -13.92
N ILE A 78 -19.44 3.04 -14.96
CA ILE A 78 -18.80 1.90 -15.62
C ILE A 78 -17.45 1.64 -14.98
N VAL A 79 -17.26 0.40 -14.54
CA VAL A 79 -15.98 -0.11 -14.04
C VAL A 79 -15.49 -1.22 -14.96
N ILE A 80 -14.19 -1.23 -15.22
CA ILE A 80 -13.53 -2.27 -16.01
C ILE A 80 -12.87 -3.24 -15.03
N ILE A 81 -13.15 -4.53 -15.16
CA ILE A 81 -12.59 -5.60 -14.32
C ILE A 81 -11.57 -6.45 -15.09
N ASP A 82 -10.66 -7.10 -14.38
CA ASP A 82 -9.61 -7.96 -14.94
C ASP A 82 -10.07 -9.37 -15.37
N LYS A 83 -11.38 -9.63 -15.35
CA LYS A 83 -11.98 -10.91 -15.71
C LYS A 83 -13.02 -10.73 -16.80
N GLY A 84 -13.06 -11.69 -17.73
CA GLY A 84 -14.04 -11.71 -18.81
C GLY A 84 -14.51 -13.13 -19.11
N THR A 85 -14.94 -13.35 -20.35
CA THR A 85 -15.47 -14.63 -20.83
C THR A 85 -14.50 -15.80 -20.65
N SER A 86 -13.19 -15.56 -20.78
CA SER A 86 -12.13 -16.55 -20.53
C SER A 86 -12.08 -17.05 -19.08
N SER A 87 -12.58 -16.25 -18.13
CA SER A 87 -12.71 -16.62 -16.71
C SER A 87 -14.09 -17.19 -16.38
N GLY A 88 -14.93 -17.44 -17.40
CA GLY A 88 -16.29 -17.98 -17.25
C GLY A 88 -17.38 -16.95 -16.98
N ILE A 89 -17.07 -15.65 -17.05
CA ILE A 89 -18.07 -14.58 -16.87
C ILE A 89 -18.99 -14.53 -18.09
N ARG A 90 -20.29 -14.40 -17.83
CA ARG A 90 -21.33 -14.23 -18.85
C ARG A 90 -22.17 -13.01 -18.53
N ASN A 91 -22.85 -12.49 -19.55
CA ASN A 91 -23.84 -11.43 -19.36
C ASN A 91 -24.92 -11.91 -18.37
N SER A 92 -25.48 -10.97 -17.61
CA SER A 92 -26.46 -11.20 -16.53
C SER A 92 -25.90 -11.71 -15.19
N TYR A 93 -24.58 -11.73 -14.99
CA TYR A 93 -23.98 -11.97 -13.67
C TYR A 93 -24.08 -10.71 -12.80
N SER A 94 -24.50 -10.86 -11.55
CA SER A 94 -24.53 -9.79 -10.56
C SER A 94 -23.14 -9.52 -9.99
N CYS A 95 -22.79 -8.24 -9.80
CA CYS A 95 -21.54 -7.83 -9.19
C CYS A 95 -21.78 -7.46 -7.72
N VAL A 96 -20.90 -7.92 -6.83
CA VAL A 96 -21.03 -7.67 -5.38
C VAL A 96 -19.68 -7.21 -4.86
N ASN A 97 -19.65 -6.12 -4.10
CA ASN A 97 -18.50 -5.67 -3.34
C ASN A 97 -18.70 -6.01 -1.84
N PHE A 98 -17.75 -5.64 -0.98
CA PHE A 98 -17.83 -5.91 0.46
C PHE A 98 -18.96 -5.15 1.19
N LEU A 99 -19.55 -4.11 0.56
CA LEU A 99 -20.68 -3.35 1.08
C LEU A 99 -22.03 -3.87 0.56
N GLY A 100 -22.06 -4.61 -0.55
CA GLY A 100 -23.28 -5.14 -1.14
C GLY A 100 -23.25 -5.24 -2.67
N LEU A 101 -24.43 -5.41 -3.25
CA LEU A 101 -24.64 -5.47 -4.70
C LEU A 101 -24.30 -4.12 -5.35
N VAL A 102 -23.61 -4.16 -6.50
CA VAL A 102 -23.24 -2.99 -7.32
C VAL A 102 -23.66 -3.16 -8.77
#